data_AF-A0AAE1HYU6-F1
#
_entry.id   AF-A0AAE1HYU6-F1
#
_cell.length_a   1.000
_cell.length_b   1.000
_cell.length_c   1.000
_cell.angle_alpha   90.00
_cell.angle_beta   90.00
_cell.angle_gamma   90.00
#
_symmetry.space_group_name_H-M   'P 1'
#
loop_
_entity.id
_entity.type
_entity.pdbx_description
1 polymer ?
#
loop_
_entity_poly.entity_id
_entity_poly.type
_entity_poly.pdbx_seq_one_letter_code
_entity_poly.pdbx_strand_id
1 'polypeptide(L)' 'MKQKGKLKRRCKHCKFVMIEERLHVWCDEHPRHKQMQAIPKPKTLMKHTCASHGRIRPW' A
#
# COMPACT_ATOMS: atom_id res chain seq x y z
N MET A 1 -2.92 8.81 -8.50
CA MET A 1 -1.90 9.00 -7.43
C MET A 1 -1.44 7.62 -6.97
N LYS A 2 -0.13 7.35 -6.91
CA LYS A 2 0.38 5.99 -6.63
C LYS A 2 0.45 5.70 -5.14
N GLN A 3 -0.18 4.62 -4.67
CA GLN A 3 -0.05 4.19 -3.27
C GLN A 3 1.28 3.44 -3.04
N LYS A 4 1.95 3.72 -1.92
CA LYS A 4 3.18 3.03 -1.50
C LYS A 4 3.22 2.88 0.02
N GLY A 5 3.84 1.80 0.50
CA GLY A 5 4.11 1.63 1.93
C GLY A 5 5.16 2.61 2.47
N LYS A 6 6.25 2.82 1.72
CA LYS A 6 7.28 3.82 2.05
C LYS A 6 7.24 4.95 1.02
N LEU A 7 6.96 6.18 1.48
CA LEU A 7 6.99 7.36 0.65
C LEU A 7 8.41 7.91 0.55
N LYS A 8 8.79 8.36 -0.66
CA LYS A 8 10.08 9.00 -0.93
C LYS A 8 9.86 10.25 -1.78
N ARG A 9 10.63 11.29 -1.48
CA ARG A 9 10.75 12.48 -2.32
C ARG A 9 11.59 12.10 -3.55
N ARG A 10 11.09 12.39 -4.74
CA ARG A 10 11.81 12.19 -6.01
C ARG A 10 12.44 13.47 -6.53
N CYS A 11 11.96 14.62 -6.06
CA CYS A 11 12.29 15.94 -6.55
C CYS A 11 12.41 16.93 -5.38
N LYS A 12 13.05 18.09 -5.63
CA LYS A 12 13.18 19.15 -4.63
C LYS A 12 11.82 19.73 -4.22
N HIS A 13 10.90 19.88 -5.18
CA HIS A 13 9.56 20.44 -4.99
C HIS A 13 8.56 19.48 -4.33
N CYS A 14 8.94 18.21 -4.16
CA CYS A 14 8.09 17.20 -3.57
C CYS A 14 8.00 17.44 -2.06
N LYS A 15 6.80 17.62 -1.49
CA LYS A 15 6.59 17.91 -0.06
C LYS A 15 5.77 16.80 0.60
N PHE A 16 6.01 16.56 1.89
CA PHE A 16 5.17 15.67 2.69
C PHE A 16 4.02 16.47 3.28
N VAL A 17 2.80 15.99 3.08
CA VAL A 17 1.58 16.60 3.59
C VAL A 17 0.76 15.52 4.27
N MET A 18 0.25 15.81 5.47
CA MET A 18 -0.69 14.93 6.17
C MET A 18 -2.11 15.36 5.81
N ILE A 19 -2.89 14.46 5.22
CA ILE A 19 -4.28 14.70 4.81
C ILE A 19 -5.08 13.50 5.31
N GLU A 20 -6.16 13.73 6.05
CA GLU A 20 -7.04 12.66 6.57
C GLU A 20 -6.24 11.53 7.27
N GLU A 21 -5.29 11.92 8.12
CA GLU A 21 -4.40 11.00 8.87
C GLU A 21 -3.47 10.13 8.01
N ARG A 22 -3.40 10.39 6.69
CA ARG A 22 -2.50 9.70 5.77
C ARG A 22 -1.37 10.61 5.34
N LEU A 23 -0.19 10.03 5.13
CA LEU A 23 0.94 10.77 4.59
C LEU A 23 0.91 10.77 3.05
N HIS A 24 0.92 11.96 2.46
CA HIS A 24 0.96 12.18 1.02
C HIS A 24 2.28 12.84 0.63
N VAL A 25 2.80 12.50 -0.55
CA VAL A 25 3.80 13.30 -1.26
C VAL A 25 3.05 14.13 -2.27
N TRP A 26 3.07 15.45 -2.10
CA TRP A 26 2.54 16.41 -3.05
C TRP A 26 3.65 17.00 -3.91
N CYS A 27 3.36 17.29 -5.17
CA CYS A 27 4.28 17.95 -6.09
C CYS A 27 3.46 18.76 -7.08
N ASP A 28 3.79 20.05 -7.19
CA ASP A 28 3.06 21.01 -8.03
C ASP A 28 3.52 20.96 -9.48
N GLU A 29 4.83 20.77 -9.71
CA GLU A 29 5.41 20.69 -11.06
C GLU A 29 5.14 19.36 -11.76
N HIS A 30 5.24 18.25 -11.03
CA HIS A 30 5.26 16.91 -11.60
C HIS A 30 4.13 16.05 -11.00
N PRO A 31 2.97 15.92 -11.68
CA PRO A 31 1.83 15.18 -11.13
C PRO A 31 2.14 13.70 -10.93
N ARG A 32 3.08 13.12 -11.68
CA ARG A 32 3.56 11.73 -11.52
C ARG A 32 4.26 11.46 -10.20
N HIS A 33 4.74 12.51 -9.51
CA HIS A 33 5.39 12.38 -8.21
C HIS A 33 4.41 12.18 -7.07
N LYS A 34 3.13 12.53 -7.25
CA LYS A 34 2.08 12.41 -6.26
C LYS A 34 1.93 10.96 -5.79
N GLN A 35 2.21 10.72 -4.50
CA GLN A 35 2.18 9.40 -3.88
C GLN A 35 1.40 9.45 -2.56
N MET A 36 0.71 8.36 -2.23
CA MET A 36 -0.13 8.24 -1.05
C MET A 36 0.33 7.06 -0.19
N GLN A 37 0.23 7.18 1.13
CA GLN A 37 0.48 6.06 2.04
C GLN A 37 -0.55 4.96 1.80
N ALA A 38 -0.08 3.73 1.63
CA ALA A 38 -0.96 2.57 1.60
C ALA A 38 -1.47 2.28 3.02
N ILE A 39 -2.79 2.11 3.17
CA ILE A 39 -3.35 1.57 4.41
C ILE A 39 -3.17 0.05 4.37
N PRO A 40 -2.59 -0.55 5.42
CA PRO A 40 -2.60 -2.00 5.54
C PRO A 40 -4.04 -2.48 5.59
N LYS A 41 -4.43 -3.38 4.69
CA LYS A 41 -5.72 -4.05 4.80
C LYS A 41 -5.78 -4.73 6.18
N PRO A 42 -6.91 -4.69 6.89
CA PRO A 42 -7.07 -5.51 8.08
C PRO A 42 -6.75 -6.95 7.68
N LYS A 43 -5.96 -7.65 8.50
CA LYS A 43 -5.66 -9.06 8.25
C LYS A 43 -6.97 -9.82 8.31
N THR A 44 -7.60 -10.10 7.16
CA THR A 44 -8.67 -11.08 7.11
C THR A 44 -8.03 -12.41 7.46
N LEU A 45 -8.38 -12.93 8.62
CA LEU A 45 -8.15 -14.32 8.99
C LEU A 45 -9.04 -15.20 8.09
N MET A 46 -8.82 -15.19 6.77
CA MET A 46 -9.29 -16.31 5.96
C MET A 46 -8.43 -17.50 6.34
N LYS A 47 -8.85 -18.14 7.45
CA LYS A 47 -8.41 -19.46 7.85
C LYS A 47 -8.52 -20.32 6.59
N HIS A 48 -7.40 -20.87 6.11
CA HIS A 48 -7.43 -21.92 5.10
C HIS A 48 -8.09 -23.15 5.74
N THR A 49 -9.42 -23.18 5.83
CA THR A 49 -10.17 -24.30 6.42
C THR A 49 -10.10 -25.55 5.53
N CYS A 50 -9.64 -25.41 4.29
CA CYS A 50 -9.46 -26.50 3.32
C CYS A 50 -8.00 -26.66 2.85
N ALA A 51 -7.00 -26.35 3.68
CA ALA A 51 -5.70 -26.99 3.50
C ALA A 51 -5.78 -28.38 4.15
N SER A 52 -6.46 -29.32 3.48
CA SER A 52 -6.35 -30.72 3.84
C SER A 52 -4.89 -31.13 3.62
N HIS A 53 -4.06 -31.07 4.67
CA HIS A 53 -2.68 -31.56 4.68
C HIS A 53 -2.64 -33.10 4.61
N GLY A 54 -3.47 -33.71 3.76
CA GLY A 54 -3.32 -35.10 3.37
C GLY A 54 -2.19 -35.21 2.35
N ARG A 55 -1.37 -36.25 2.46
CA ARG A 55 -0.30 -36.56 1.50
C ARG A 55 -0.84 -36.86 0.09
N ILE A 56 -2.13 -37.18 -0.02
CA ILE A 56 -2.81 -37.65 -1.23
C ILE A 56 -4.04 -36.76 -1.46
N ARG A 57 -4.23 -36.30 -2.70
CA ARG A 57 -5.45 -35.59 -3.12
C ARG A 57 -6.59 -36.61 -3.31
N PRO A 58 -7.83 -36.31 -2.86
CA PRO A 58 -8.95 -37.26 -2.91
C PRO A 58 -9.61 -37.42 -4.30
N TRP A 59 -8.91 -37.07 -5.38
CA TRP A 59 -9.29 -37.39 -6.76
C TRP A 59 -8.05 -37.72 -7.58
#